data_AF-A0A819CU83-F1
#
_entry.id   AF-A0A819CU83-F1
#
_cell.length_a   1.000
_cell.length_b   1.000
_cell.length_c   1.000
_cell.angle_alpha   90.00
_cell.angle_beta   90.00
_cell.angle_gamma   90.00
#
_symmetry.space_group_name_H-M   'P 1'
#
loop_
_entity.id
_entity.type
_entity.pdbx_description
1 polymer ?
#
loop_
_entity_poly.entity_id
_entity_poly.type
_entity_poly.pdbx_seq_one_letter_code
_entity_poly.pdbx_strand_id
1 'polypeptide(L)'
;MNRRRFHPNHRRTKPIIPINDNTENLISISQEIFNECEKLKQKILLLNNNNKSEIWIYRQELLDQYEQLILYDLDYAIEKKIEHDLWTIIFKNEINYKQEQLKDNNQQQIKRTEIQTSLQNFYEYARGYYMKLLQRIIFNG
;
A
#
# COMPACT_ATOMS: atom_id res chain seq x y z
N MET A 1 -43.77 50.24 -40.58
CA MET A 1 -43.27 50.20 -39.19
C MET A 1 -43.45 48.80 -38.64
N ASN A 2 -42.41 47.96 -38.60
CA ASN A 2 -42.46 46.61 -38.03
C ASN A 2 -41.39 46.47 -36.96
N ARG A 3 -41.82 46.34 -35.70
CA ARG A 3 -40.94 46.22 -34.52
C ARG A 3 -40.33 44.82 -34.49
N ARG A 4 -39.01 44.72 -34.68
CA ARG A 4 -38.25 43.48 -34.45
C ARG A 4 -38.23 43.21 -32.94
N ARG A 5 -38.79 42.07 -32.52
CA ARG A 5 -38.74 41.61 -31.13
C ARG A 5 -37.34 41.06 -30.85
N PHE A 6 -36.68 41.58 -29.83
CA PHE A 6 -35.46 41.00 -29.26
C PHE A 6 -35.81 39.66 -28.59
N HIS A 7 -35.15 38.58 -29.00
CA HIS A 7 -35.13 37.34 -28.24
C HIS A 7 -33.99 37.39 -27.22
N PRO A 8 -34.19 36.96 -25.95
CA PRO A 8 -33.11 36.89 -24.98
C PRO A 8 -32.18 35.72 -25.32
N ASN A 9 -30.88 35.99 -25.28
CA ASN A 9 -29.80 35.01 -25.45
C ASN A 9 -30.02 33.82 -24.51
N HIS A 10 -30.17 32.63 -25.08
CA HIS A 10 -30.03 31.39 -24.35
C HIS A 10 -28.62 31.37 -23.77
N ARG A 11 -28.52 31.29 -22.43
CA ARG A 11 -27.26 31.00 -21.75
C ARG A 11 -26.68 29.77 -22.43
N ARG A 12 -25.49 29.90 -23.03
CA ARG A 12 -24.63 28.76 -23.34
C ARG A 12 -24.47 28.01 -22.02
N THR A 13 -25.18 26.90 -21.87
CA THR A 13 -24.84 25.91 -20.87
C THR A 13 -23.40 25.50 -21.16
N LYS A 14 -22.52 25.66 -20.17
CA LYS A 14 -21.15 25.15 -20.26
C LYS A 14 -21.27 23.68 -20.67
N PRO A 15 -20.43 23.16 -21.58
CA PRO A 15 -20.39 21.74 -21.84
C PRO A 15 -20.14 21.05 -20.50
N ILE A 16 -21.12 20.27 -20.05
CA ILE A 16 -20.90 19.28 -19.01
C ILE A 16 -19.95 18.30 -19.68
N ILE A 17 -18.67 18.39 -19.33
CA ILE A 17 -17.72 17.34 -19.67
C ILE A 17 -18.29 16.09 -19.01
N PRO A 18 -18.65 15.04 -19.77
CA PRO A 18 -19.07 13.80 -19.15
C PRO A 18 -17.93 13.36 -18.22
N ILE A 19 -18.26 13.17 -16.94
CA ILE A 19 -17.35 12.55 -15.99
C ILE A 19 -17.22 11.12 -16.49
N ASN A 20 -16.16 10.89 -17.25
CA ASN A 20 -15.99 9.72 -18.09
C ASN A 20 -15.98 8.45 -17.23
N ASP A 21 -16.71 7.43 -17.68
CA ASP A 21 -16.83 6.06 -17.15
C ASP A 21 -15.50 5.43 -16.70
N ASN A 22 -14.36 5.92 -17.21
CA ASN A 22 -13.02 5.53 -16.82
C ASN A 22 -12.69 5.84 -15.34
N THR A 23 -13.20 6.94 -14.79
CA THR A 23 -12.92 7.32 -13.39
C THR A 23 -13.66 6.45 -12.39
N GLU A 24 -14.93 6.10 -12.67
CA GLU A 24 -15.69 5.12 -11.88
C GLU A 24 -15.05 3.73 -11.95
N ASN A 25 -14.51 3.34 -13.10
CA ASN A 25 -13.79 2.07 -13.27
C ASN A 25 -12.47 2.03 -12.49
N LEU A 26 -11.68 3.12 -12.51
CA LEU A 26 -10.45 3.27 -11.71
C LEU A 26 -10.75 3.12 -10.22
N ILE A 27 -11.76 3.84 -9.71
CA ILE A 27 -12.19 3.77 -8.30
C ILE A 27 -12.63 2.35 -7.92
N SER A 28 -13.38 1.68 -8.80
CA SER A 28 -13.83 0.31 -8.58
C SER A 28 -12.64 -0.65 -8.42
N ILE A 29 -11.63 -0.55 -9.28
CA ILE A 29 -10.45 -1.42 -9.25
C ILE A 29 -9.58 -1.14 -8.01
N SER A 30 -9.32 0.13 -7.69
CA SER A 30 -8.58 0.52 -6.48
C SER A 30 -9.26 0.01 -5.20
N GLN A 31 -10.60 0.07 -5.16
CA GLN A 31 -11.39 -0.45 -4.06
C GLN A 31 -11.31 -1.99 -3.98
N GLU A 32 -11.35 -2.70 -5.10
CA GLU A 32 -11.20 -4.16 -5.14
C GLU A 32 -9.83 -4.62 -4.62
N ILE A 33 -8.74 -4.01 -5.13
CA ILE A 33 -7.37 -4.30 -4.66
C ILE A 33 -7.25 -4.01 -3.16
N PHE A 34 -7.81 -2.89 -2.70
CA PHE A 34 -7.82 -2.55 -1.27
C PHE A 34 -8.59 -3.56 -0.41
N ASN A 35 -9.73 -4.05 -0.89
CA ASN A 35 -10.49 -5.07 -0.18
C ASN A 35 -9.70 -6.38 -0.04
N GLU A 36 -8.94 -6.78 -1.06
CA GLU A 36 -8.03 -7.94 -0.96
C GLU A 36 -6.89 -7.68 0.03
N CYS A 37 -6.31 -6.49 0.03
CA CYS A 37 -5.31 -6.09 1.03
C CYS A 37 -5.85 -6.22 2.45
N GLU A 38 -7.06 -5.72 2.71
CA GLU A 38 -7.69 -5.80 4.03
C GLU A 38 -7.97 -7.26 4.43
N LYS A 39 -8.41 -8.12 3.51
CA LYS A 39 -8.57 -9.56 3.79
C LYS A 39 -7.25 -10.21 4.22
N LEU A 40 -6.16 -9.93 3.49
CA LEU A 40 -4.83 -10.47 3.80
C LEU A 40 -4.31 -9.94 5.14
N LYS A 41 -4.48 -8.65 5.40
CA LYS A 41 -4.13 -8.03 6.68
C LYS A 41 -4.88 -8.67 7.83
N GLN A 42 -6.18 -8.89 7.72
CA GLN A 42 -6.96 -9.58 8.76
C GLN A 42 -6.47 -11.02 8.97
N LYS A 43 -6.14 -11.76 7.91
CA LYS A 43 -5.54 -13.10 8.04
C LYS A 43 -4.24 -13.04 8.85
N ILE A 44 -3.33 -12.13 8.53
CA ILE A 44 -2.06 -11.97 9.25
C ILE A 44 -2.30 -11.66 10.74
N LEU A 45 -3.26 -10.78 11.05
CA LEU A 45 -3.58 -10.38 12.42
C LEU A 45 -4.21 -11.51 13.26
N LEU A 46 -4.90 -12.46 12.62
CA LEU A 46 -5.49 -13.63 13.29
C LEU A 46 -4.48 -14.75 13.56
N LEU A 47 -3.36 -14.77 12.85
CA LEU A 47 -2.31 -15.78 13.02
C LEU A 47 -1.42 -15.44 14.22
N ASN A 48 -0.84 -16.48 14.83
CA ASN A 48 0.09 -16.33 15.96
C ASN A 48 1.50 -16.82 15.60
N ASN A 49 2.43 -16.74 16.55
CA ASN A 49 3.84 -17.09 16.37
C ASN A 49 4.10 -18.57 16.00
N ASN A 50 3.11 -19.46 16.05
CA ASN A 50 3.25 -20.84 15.58
C ASN A 50 3.10 -20.94 14.05
N ASN A 51 2.48 -19.94 13.42
CA ASN A 51 2.14 -19.94 12.00
C ASN A 51 3.13 -19.10 11.19
N LYS A 52 4.42 -19.12 11.55
CA LYS A 52 5.44 -18.21 10.97
C LYS A 52 5.53 -18.31 9.45
N SER A 53 5.44 -19.52 8.91
CA SER A 53 5.50 -19.75 7.47
C SER A 53 4.29 -19.15 6.74
N GLU A 54 3.09 -19.33 7.29
CA GLU A 54 1.86 -18.76 6.72
C GLU A 54 1.86 -17.23 6.83
N ILE A 55 2.28 -16.68 7.98
CA ILE A 55 2.44 -15.24 8.17
C ILE A 55 3.41 -14.67 7.13
N TRP A 56 4.51 -15.36 6.86
CA TRP A 56 5.47 -14.91 5.86
C TRP A 56 4.86 -14.91 4.45
N ILE A 57 4.15 -15.97 4.07
CA ILE A 57 3.46 -16.06 2.76
C ILE A 57 2.45 -14.92 2.61
N TYR A 58 1.53 -14.76 3.57
CA TYR A 58 0.53 -13.70 3.49
C TYR A 58 1.13 -12.30 3.53
N ARG A 59 2.26 -12.10 4.22
CA ARG A 59 2.98 -10.83 4.17
C ARG A 59 3.56 -10.53 2.80
N GLN A 60 4.14 -11.52 2.12
CA GLN A 60 4.65 -11.32 0.76
C GLN A 60 3.50 -10.98 -0.20
N GLU A 61 2.38 -11.70 -0.09
CA GLU A 61 1.19 -11.42 -0.89
C GLU A 61 0.62 -10.03 -0.62
N LEU A 62 0.57 -9.61 0.65
CA LEU A 62 0.14 -8.26 1.04
C LEU A 62 1.10 -7.18 0.53
N LEU A 63 2.42 -7.43 0.55
CA LEU A 63 3.42 -6.52 0.03
C LEU A 63 3.23 -6.27 -1.47
N ASP A 64 2.98 -7.33 -2.24
CA ASP A 64 2.73 -7.25 -3.68
C ASP A 64 1.43 -6.48 -3.99
N GLN A 65 0.36 -6.73 -3.24
CA GLN A 65 -0.93 -6.04 -3.41
C GLN A 65 -0.84 -4.55 -3.03
N TYR A 66 -0.13 -4.21 -1.95
CA TYR A 66 0.12 -2.81 -1.59
C TYR A 66 0.98 -2.10 -2.64
N GLU A 67 2.03 -2.74 -3.17
CA GLU A 67 2.82 -2.16 -4.27
C GLU A 67 1.94 -1.94 -5.51
N GLN A 68 1.08 -2.90 -5.86
CA GLN A 68 0.15 -2.76 -6.98
C GLN A 68 -0.80 -1.58 -6.77
N LEU A 69 -1.40 -1.43 -5.59
CA LEU A 69 -2.31 -0.33 -5.29
C LEU A 69 -1.61 1.03 -5.36
N ILE A 70 -0.42 1.14 -4.76
CA ILE A 70 0.38 2.37 -4.78
C ILE A 70 0.75 2.79 -6.21
N LEU A 71 1.09 1.84 -7.07
CA LEU A 71 1.46 2.12 -8.46
C LEU A 71 0.26 2.36 -9.38
N TYR A 72 -0.92 1.82 -9.02
CA TYR A 72 -2.14 1.98 -9.80
C TYR A 72 -2.85 3.29 -9.49
N ASP A 73 -2.99 3.63 -8.21
CA ASP A 73 -3.75 4.80 -7.74
C ASP A 73 -3.13 5.35 -6.44
N LEU A 74 -2.13 6.21 -6.62
CA LEU A 74 -1.35 6.76 -5.53
C LEU A 74 -2.20 7.63 -4.59
N ASP A 75 -3.13 8.41 -5.12
CA ASP A 75 -4.00 9.30 -4.32
C ASP A 75 -4.91 8.47 -3.41
N TYR A 76 -5.52 7.41 -3.95
CA TYR A 76 -6.32 6.48 -3.16
C TYR A 76 -5.46 5.73 -2.11
N ALA A 77 -4.25 5.28 -2.49
CA ALA A 77 -3.33 4.62 -1.56
C ALA A 77 -2.91 5.53 -0.39
N ILE A 78 -2.70 6.83 -0.65
CA ILE A 78 -2.42 7.83 0.38
C ILE A 78 -3.64 8.02 1.28
N GLU A 79 -4.85 8.15 0.71
CA GLU A 79 -6.09 8.30 1.49
C GLU A 79 -6.30 7.13 2.46
N LYS A 80 -6.06 5.90 1.98
CA LYS A 80 -6.18 4.67 2.78
C LYS A 80 -4.97 4.40 3.69
N LYS A 81 -3.95 5.27 3.68
CA LYS A 81 -2.73 5.14 4.51
C LYS A 81 -1.97 3.83 4.27
N ILE A 82 -1.92 3.39 3.02
CA ILE A 82 -1.28 2.12 2.65
C ILE A 82 0.20 2.09 3.03
N GLU A 83 0.93 3.21 2.83
CA GLU A 83 2.34 3.30 3.22
C GLU A 83 2.57 3.05 4.71
N HIS A 84 1.71 3.62 5.57
CA HIS A 84 1.81 3.43 7.01
C HIS A 84 1.58 1.97 7.40
N ASP A 85 0.58 1.33 6.80
CA ASP A 85 0.25 -0.06 7.06
C ASP A 85 1.31 -1.02 6.53
N LEU A 86 1.84 -0.75 5.34
CA LEU A 86 2.97 -1.46 4.75
C LEU A 86 4.19 -1.38 5.67
N TRP A 87 4.56 -0.19 6.15
CA TRP A 87 5.65 -0.03 7.11
C TRP A 87 5.38 -0.82 8.38
N THR A 88 4.19 -0.70 8.95
CA THR A 88 3.87 -1.29 10.25
C THR A 88 3.81 -2.82 10.19
N ILE A 89 3.01 -3.37 9.28
CA ILE A 89 2.67 -4.78 9.22
C ILE A 89 3.83 -5.60 8.67
N ILE A 90 4.47 -5.13 7.59
CA ILE A 90 5.50 -5.89 6.89
C ILE A 90 6.86 -5.71 7.57
N PHE A 91 7.27 -4.47 7.84
CA PHE A 91 8.64 -4.18 8.24
C PHE A 91 8.79 -4.00 9.76
N LYS A 92 8.09 -3.04 10.36
CA LYS A 92 8.24 -2.65 11.75
C LYS A 92 8.00 -3.82 12.70
N ASN A 93 6.96 -4.60 12.48
CA ASN A 93 6.64 -5.76 13.32
C ASN A 93 7.75 -6.82 13.27
N GLU A 94 8.32 -7.11 12.10
CA GLU A 94 9.46 -8.04 11.98
C GLU A 94 10.73 -7.50 12.64
N ILE A 95 11.00 -6.20 12.47
CA ILE A 95 12.13 -5.54 13.12
C ILE A 95 11.99 -5.63 14.64
N ASN A 96 10.84 -5.26 15.18
CA ASN A 96 10.56 -5.33 16.61
C ASN A 96 10.72 -6.76 17.13
N TYR A 97 10.14 -7.75 16.45
CA TYR A 97 10.25 -9.15 16.82
C TYR A 97 11.70 -9.65 16.88
N LYS A 98 12.54 -9.25 15.91
CA LYS A 98 13.97 -9.60 15.91
C LYS A 98 14.75 -8.84 16.98
N GLN A 99 14.44 -7.57 17.21
CA GLN A 99 15.06 -6.75 18.26
C GLN A 99 14.72 -7.25 19.67
N GLU A 100 13.48 -7.68 19.90
CA GLU A 100 13.05 -8.28 21.17
C GLU A 100 13.81 -9.58 21.43
N GLN A 101 13.98 -10.42 20.42
CA GLN A 101 14.82 -11.62 20.54
C GLN A 101 16.27 -11.27 20.93
N LEU A 102 16.86 -10.22 20.36
CA LEU A 102 18.23 -9.80 20.74
C LEU A 102 18.34 -9.33 22.19
N LYS A 103 17.26 -8.80 22.77
CA LYS A 103 17.20 -8.35 24.18
C LYS A 103 17.02 -9.50 25.17
N ASP A 104 16.65 -10.70 24.69
CA ASP A 104 16.53 -11.87 25.54
C ASP A 104 17.91 -12.38 25.98
N ASN A 105 18.23 -12.14 27.25
CA ASN A 105 19.52 -12.49 27.86
C ASN A 105 19.72 -14.01 28.01
N ASN A 106 18.68 -14.82 27.80
CA ASN A 106 18.76 -16.28 27.90
C ASN A 106 19.25 -16.94 26.60
N GLN A 107 19.42 -16.16 25.52
CA GLN A 107 19.86 -16.69 24.24
C GLN A 107 21.35 -17.00 24.20
N GLN A 108 21.70 -18.14 23.57
CA GLN A 108 23.08 -18.49 23.27
C GLN A 108 23.71 -17.43 22.35
N GLN A 109 24.98 -17.10 22.58
CA GLN A 109 25.69 -16.07 21.82
C GLN A 109 25.66 -16.29 20.30
N ILE A 110 25.77 -17.54 19.84
CA ILE A 110 25.69 -17.90 18.41
C ILE A 110 24.33 -17.47 17.82
N LYS A 111 23.23 -17.78 18.51
CA LYS A 111 21.88 -17.39 18.09
C LYS A 111 21.70 -15.88 18.05
N ARG A 112 22.27 -15.16 19.02
CA ARG A 112 22.24 -13.68 19.03
C ARG A 112 22.93 -13.11 17.79
N THR A 113 24.10 -13.63 17.43
CA THR A 113 24.82 -13.22 16.21
C THR A 113 24.02 -13.54 14.93
N GLU A 114 23.37 -14.69 14.87
CA GLU A 114 22.49 -15.06 13.75
C GLU A 114 21.29 -14.11 13.62
N ILE A 115 20.61 -13.82 14.73
CA ILE A 115 19.47 -12.89 14.77
C ILE A 115 19.93 -11.49 14.36
N GLN A 116 21.10 -11.04 14.83
CA GLN A 116 21.67 -9.75 14.47
C GLN A 116 21.98 -9.66 12.96
N THR A 117 22.57 -10.72 12.40
CA THR A 117 22.85 -10.81 10.95
C THR A 117 21.55 -10.82 10.14
N SER A 118 20.56 -11.60 10.58
CA SER A 118 19.22 -11.65 9.97
C SER A 118 18.54 -10.29 9.99
N LEU A 119 18.63 -9.55 11.11
CA LEU A 119 18.08 -8.21 11.24
C LEU A 119 18.79 -7.22 10.30
N GLN A 120 20.12 -7.28 10.19
CA GLN A 120 20.88 -6.43 9.27
C GLN A 120 20.46 -6.69 7.81
N ASN A 121 20.37 -7.96 7.42
CA ASN A 121 19.89 -8.33 6.08
C ASN A 121 18.46 -7.82 5.83
N PHE A 122 17.61 -7.83 6.84
CA PHE A 122 16.25 -7.32 6.73
C PHE A 122 16.20 -5.79 6.56
N TYR A 123 17.09 -5.04 7.20
CA TYR A 123 17.21 -3.60 6.95
C TYR A 123 17.64 -3.29 5.51
N GLU A 124 18.64 -4.02 4.98
CA GLU A 124 19.08 -3.84 3.60
C GLU A 124 17.96 -4.21 2.61
N TYR A 125 17.22 -5.28 2.89
CA TYR A 125 16.04 -5.65 2.11
C TYR A 125 14.98 -4.54 2.13
N ALA A 126 14.62 -4.02 3.31
CA ALA A 126 13.64 -2.95 3.43
C ALA A 126 14.09 -1.68 2.69
N ARG A 127 15.36 -1.31 2.83
CA ARG A 127 15.95 -0.18 2.10
C ARG A 127 15.87 -0.38 0.60
N GLY A 128 16.25 -1.55 0.09
CA GLY A 128 16.19 -1.88 -1.32
C GLY A 128 14.76 -1.88 -1.85
N TYR A 129 13.82 -2.40 -1.08
CA TYR A 129 12.39 -2.37 -1.41
C TYR A 129 11.88 -0.94 -1.59
N TYR A 130 12.04 -0.08 -0.59
CA TYR A 130 11.55 1.30 -0.69
C TYR A 130 12.26 2.10 -1.78
N MET A 131 13.57 1.90 -1.99
CA MET A 131 14.28 2.54 -3.09
C MET A 131 13.70 2.15 -4.44
N LYS A 132 13.42 0.86 -4.65
CA LYS A 132 12.79 0.37 -5.88
C LYS A 132 11.37 0.89 -6.01
N LEU A 133 10.57 0.88 -4.95
CA LEU A 133 9.20 1.39 -4.96
C LEU A 133 9.17 2.88 -5.34
N LEU A 134 10.01 3.71 -4.72
CA LEU A 134 10.13 5.13 -5.04
C LEU A 134 10.55 5.35 -6.49
N GLN A 135 11.54 4.60 -6.99
CA GLN A 135 11.92 4.65 -8.40
C GLN A 135 10.72 4.31 -9.29
N ARG A 136 9.96 3.27 -8.97
CA ARG A 136 8.78 2.89 -9.75
C ARG A 136 7.69 3.95 -9.73
N ILE A 137 7.46 4.63 -8.60
CA ILE A 137 6.50 5.73 -8.52
C ILE A 137 6.97 6.92 -9.37
N ILE A 138 8.26 7.28 -9.28
CA ILE A 138 8.83 8.43 -9.99
C ILE A 138 8.91 8.20 -11.51
N PHE A 139 9.20 6.97 -11.94
CA PHE A 139 9.39 6.65 -13.36
C PHE A 139 8.15 6.09 -14.07
N ASN A 140 7.16 5.58 -13.33
CA ASN A 140 5.90 5.06 -13.92
C ASN A 140 4.67 5.95 -13.68
N GLY A 141 4.78 7.02 -12.88
CA GLY A 141 3.77 8.07 -12.74
C GLY A 141 4.01 9.22 -13.69
#